data_AF-A0A0A0NUP6-F1
#
_entry.id   AF-A0A0A0NUP6-F1
#
_cell.length_a   1.000
_cell.length_b   1.000
_cell.length_c   1.000
_cell.angle_alpha   90.00
_cell.angle_beta   90.00
_cell.angle_gamma   90.00
#
_symmetry.space_group_name_H-M   'P 1'
#
loop_
_entity.id
_entity.type
_entity.pdbx_description
1 polymer ?
#
loop_
_entity_poly.entity_id
_entity_poly.type
_entity_poly.pdbx_seq_one_letter_code
_entity_poly.pdbx_strand_id
1 'polypeptide(L)' 'MLRLKVADDGRGIDPAVTRRSGLANLQRRAEELGGSFSLRPNEPNGTLLEWAAPLHAAP' A
#
# COMPACT_ATOMS: atom_id res chain seq x y z
N MET A 1 -13.15 -2.12 -9.86
CA MET A 1 -12.26 -1.88 -8.71
C MET A 1 -11.23 -3.00 -8.68
N LEU A 2 -9.97 -2.66 -8.93
CA LEU A 2 -8.83 -3.56 -8.71
C LEU A 2 -8.37 -3.41 -7.26
N ARG A 3 -8.05 -4.53 -6.61
CA ARG A 3 -7.48 -4.57 -5.27
C ARG A 3 -6.22 -5.42 -5.27
N LEU A 4 -5.17 -4.91 -4.64
CA LEU A 4 -3.91 -5.58 -4.41
C LEU A 4 -3.69 -5.69 -2.91
N LYS A 5 -3.28 -6.88 -2.46
CA LYS A 5 -2.83 -7.14 -1.11
C LYS A 5 -1.41 -7.70 -1.19
N VAL A 6 -0.46 -7.04 -0.53
CA VAL A 6 0.92 -7.53 -0.39
C VAL A 6 1.19 -7.75 1.08
N ALA A 7 1.59 -8.97 1.43
CA ALA A 7 2.02 -9.33 2.77
C ALA A 7 3.46 -9.82 2.70
N ASP A 8 4.27 -9.37 3.65
CA ASP A 8 5.58 -9.95 3.93
C ASP A 8 5.62 -10.48 5.37
N ASP A 9 6.62 -11.30 5.65
CA ASP A 9 6.95 -11.90 6.95
C ASP A 9 8.22 -11.30 7.55
N GLY A 10 8.55 -10.07 7.16
CA GLY A 10 9.72 -9.35 7.63
C GLY A 10 9.57 -8.84 9.07
N ARG A 11 10.34 -7.80 9.42
CA ARG A 11 10.29 -7.20 10.77
C ARG A 11 9.31 -6.03 10.88
N GLY A 12 8.53 -5.78 9.84
CA GLY A 12 7.71 -4.58 9.71
C GLY A 12 8.55 -3.33 9.40
N ILE A 13 7.92 -2.16 9.52
CA ILE A 13 8.55 -0.86 9.26
C ILE A 13 8.89 -0.20 10.59
N ASP A 14 10.16 0.12 10.78
CA ASP A 14 10.63 0.87 11.94
C ASP A 14 9.92 2.24 12.03
N PRO A 15 9.21 2.54 13.14
CA PRO A 15 8.54 3.83 13.35
C PRO A 15 9.48 5.04 13.25
N ALA A 16 10.77 4.88 13.56
CA ALA A 16 11.76 5.94 13.47
C ALA A 16 12.12 6.31 12.00
N VAL A 17 11.81 5.43 11.04
CA VAL A 17 12.08 5.68 9.62
C VAL A 17 11.01 6.61 9.03
N THR A 18 11.43 7.85 8.78
CA THR A 18 10.58 8.92 8.20
C THR A 18 10.60 8.95 6.67
N ARG A 19 11.70 8.52 6.03
CA ARG A 19 11.81 8.48 4.57
C ARG A 19 11.06 7.26 4.00
N ARG A 20 10.01 7.51 3.21
CA ARG A 20 9.14 6.45 2.65
C ARG A 20 8.76 6.70 1.18
N SER A 21 9.71 7.07 0.32
CA SER A 21 9.40 7.51 -1.06
C SER A 21 8.63 6.47 -1.88
N GLY A 22 8.91 5.18 -1.73
CA GLY A 22 8.16 4.12 -2.40
C GLY A 22 6.69 4.04 -1.95
N LEU A 23 6.46 3.97 -0.63
CA LEU A 23 5.12 3.91 -0.05
C LEU A 23 4.32 5.19 -0.30
N ALA A 24 4.97 6.36 -0.21
CA ALA A 24 4.37 7.64 -0.54
C ALA A 24 3.94 7.71 -2.01
N ASN A 25 4.72 7.12 -2.93
CA ASN A 25 4.33 7.02 -4.33
C ASN A 25 3.14 6.08 -4.53
N LEU A 26 3.09 4.94 -3.84
CA LEU A 26 1.96 4.01 -3.90
C LEU A 26 0.66 4.65 -3.39
N GLN A 27 0.75 5.36 -2.26
CA GLN A 27 -0.36 6.12 -1.70
C GLN A 27 -0.85 7.17 -2.70
N ARG A 28 0.05 8.05 -3.16
CA ARG A 28 -0.28 9.11 -4.13
C ARG A 28 -0.96 8.55 -5.38
N ARG A 29 -0.47 7.43 -5.93
CA ARG A 29 -1.06 6.80 -7.12
C ARG A 29 -2.44 6.21 -6.86
N ALA A 30 -2.71 5.68 -5.67
CA ALA A 30 -4.07 5.28 -5.30
C ALA A 30 -4.97 6.52 -5.30
N GLU A 31 -4.57 7.59 -4.61
CA GLU A 31 -5.34 8.82 -4.49
C GLU A 31 -5.60 9.49 -5.85
N GLU A 32 -4.58 9.59 -6.71
CA GLU A 32 -4.69 10.13 -8.07
C GLU A 32 -5.67 9.35 -8.95
N LEU A 33 -5.85 8.04 -8.70
CA LEU A 33 -6.81 7.19 -9.39
C LEU A 33 -8.19 7.15 -8.71
N GLY A 34 -8.42 7.95 -7.67
CA GLY A 34 -9.68 7.90 -6.89
C GLY A 34 -9.83 6.62 -6.06
N GLY A 35 -8.70 6.02 -5.72
CA GLY A 35 -8.56 4.78 -4.96
C GLY A 35 -8.19 4.99 -3.50
N SER A 36 -7.69 3.93 -2.86
CA SER A 36 -7.26 3.94 -1.47
C SER A 36 -5.98 3.12 -1.25
N PHE A 37 -5.27 3.47 -0.17
CA PHE A 37 -4.05 2.81 0.26
C PHE A 37 -4.07 2.64 1.78
N SER A 38 -3.68 1.46 2.26
CA SER A 38 -3.44 1.21 3.68
C SER A 38 -2.14 0.45 3.88
N LEU A 39 -1.52 0.69 5.02
CA LEU A 39 -0.28 0.04 5.44
C LEU A 39 -0.35 -0.20 6.93
N ARG A 40 -0.19 -1.46 7.35
CA ARG A 40 -0.25 -1.86 8.75
C ARG A 40 0.74 -2.98 9.06
N PRO A 41 1.11 -3.19 10.34
CA PRO A 41 1.82 -4.40 10.74
C PRO A 41 1.02 -5.65 10.32
N ASN A 42 1.75 -6.68 9.88
CA ASN A 42 1.18 -7.99 9.61
C ASN A 42 1.37 -8.91 10.83
N GLU A 43 0.52 -9.92 10.93
CA GLU A 43 0.56 -10.92 12.01
C GLU A 43 1.06 -12.26 11.46
N PRO A 44 1.94 -12.98 12.19
CA PRO A 44 2.57 -12.61 13.46
C PRO A 44 3.71 -11.59 13.31
N ASN A 45 4.17 -11.33 12.10
CA ASN A 45 5.25 -10.39 11.78
C ASN A 45 5.08 -9.82 10.36
N GLY A 46 5.91 -8.83 10.03
CA GLY A 46 5.99 -8.23 8.70
C GLY A 46 5.09 -7.03 8.47
N THR A 47 4.87 -6.71 7.19
CA THR A 47 4.03 -5.59 6.74
C THR A 47 2.90 -6.10 5.86
N LEU A 48 1.73 -5.48 6.03
CA LEU A 48 0.58 -5.69 5.17
C LEU A 48 0.22 -4.37 4.48
N LEU A 49 0.26 -4.39 3.16
CA LEU A 49 -0.12 -3.29 2.28
C LEU A 49 -1.39 -3.67 1.52
N GLU A 50 -2.38 -2.80 1.57
CA GLU A 50 -3.58 -2.92 0.73
C GLU A 50 -3.66 -1.67 -0.16
N TRP A 51 -3.88 -1.89 -1.46
CA TRP A 51 -4.01 -0.84 -2.45
C TRP A 51 -5.23 -1.13 -3.32
N ALA A 52 -6.05 -0.13 -3.59
CA ALA A 52 -7.25 -0.28 -4.41
C ALA A 52 -7.43 0.91 -5.33
N ALA A 53 -7.94 0.68 -6.54
CA ALA A 53 -8.38 1.74 -7.43
C ALA A 53 -9.50 1.27 -8.38
N PRO A 54 -10.35 2.18 -8.87
CA PRO A 54 -11.27 1.90 -9.97
C PRO A 54 -10.53 1.29 -11.17
N LEU A 55 -11.21 0.36 -11.87
CA LEU A 55 -10.73 -0.12 -13.16
C LEU A 55 -11.51 0.68 -14.20
N HIS A 56 -10.81 1.54 -14.93
CA HIS A 56 -11.36 2.16 -16.13
C HIS A 56 -11.09 1.19 -17.28
N ALA A 57 -12.14 0.78 -17.99
CA ALA A 57 -11.94 0.12 -19.28
C ALA A 57 -11.20 1.11 -20.19
N ALA A 58 -10.16 0.64 -20.87
CA ALA A 58 -9.65 1.38 -22.02
C ALA A 58 -10.78 1.48 -23.06
N PRO A 59 -10.88 2.60 -23.80
CA PRO A 59 -11.85 2.73 -24.89
C PRO A 59 -11.68 1.65 -25.96
#